data_AF-A0A7J6VUL8-F1
#
_entry.id   AF-A0A7J6VUL8-F1
#
_cell.length_a   1.000
_cell.length_b   1.000
_cell.length_c   1.000
_cell.angle_alpha   90.00
_cell.angle_beta   90.00
_cell.angle_gamma   90.00
#
_symmetry.space_group_name_H-M   'P 1'
#
loop_
_entity.id
_entity.type
_entity.pdbx_description
1 polymer ?
#
loop_
_entity_poly.entity_id
_entity_poly.type
_entity_poly.pdbx_seq_one_letter_code
_entity_poly.pdbx_strand_id
1 'polypeptide(L)'
;MSLSLSSSIPFIFLSILLIFSIVAKATVPASKTFKIINQGSFSDAFYAPNEYNAWYRTTGIRALPFSLCFYNTTPNAFTLGLRMARQPSDNPINFRWVWDANRGKPVGENAALTFGTDGNLVLSEAKGQIVWQTGTSNKGVVGLRLLSNGNLVLHDNRGKFVWQSFDHPTDTLLVGQGLRPSGPTRLVSRVSDVDGSEGPYSFVLEKKRLAMYLKSKNSKSPSLYYTNGENPPYQGSSPTMTMVFDISPKTGSADAYELRYQFRAESNWTMLLARPKYNSTYSFLRIGSDGDIKIYTFYDKVDWGAWEVTYSLFGTEGVVAGNECKLPKKCGSLGLCDKNQCVACPRPKGLKGWSESCAPPKLGHCKNGEPNNFDYYKVAGVEHFMSDYNEGEGPISLNKCKEKCNRYCECLAIFYKEESSKCLLVPELGTFNKVSNQSHVAYIKTPKYAKVAI
;
A
#
# COMPACT_ATOMS: atom_id res chain seq x y z
N MET A 1 41.49 -89.73 -8.41
CA MET A 1 40.38 -90.19 -9.27
C MET A 1 39.38 -89.03 -9.34
N SER A 2 39.45 -88.21 -10.39
CA SER A 2 38.60 -88.29 -11.61
C SER A 2 37.14 -87.93 -11.27
N LEU A 3 36.41 -86.97 -11.85
CA LEU A 3 36.36 -86.31 -13.16
C LEU A 3 35.32 -85.15 -12.99
N SER A 4 35.55 -83.94 -13.50
CA SER A 4 35.10 -83.39 -14.81
C SER A 4 33.88 -82.44 -14.76
N LEU A 5 34.09 -81.32 -15.47
CA LEU A 5 33.19 -80.29 -15.99
C LEU A 5 31.73 -80.68 -16.30
N SER A 6 30.79 -79.73 -16.16
CA SER A 6 30.21 -79.06 -17.35
C SER A 6 29.27 -77.89 -16.98
N SER A 7 29.27 -76.94 -17.90
CA SER A 7 28.53 -75.68 -18.00
C SER A 7 27.01 -75.84 -18.07
N SER A 8 26.26 -74.88 -17.52
CA SER A 8 24.94 -74.46 -18.03
C SER A 8 24.54 -73.11 -17.42
N ILE A 9 24.64 -72.03 -18.19
CA ILE A 9 23.83 -70.82 -17.96
C ILE A 9 22.43 -71.14 -18.48
N PRO A 10 21.38 -70.80 -17.71
CA PRO A 10 20.33 -69.99 -18.31
C PRO A 10 19.97 -68.80 -17.43
N PHE A 11 19.95 -67.63 -18.08
CA PHE A 11 18.90 -66.62 -18.04
C PHE A 11 17.96 -66.59 -16.82
N ILE A 12 17.67 -65.34 -16.40
CA ILE A 12 16.58 -64.88 -15.52
C ILE A 12 17.01 -64.66 -14.06
N PHE A 13 17.50 -63.44 -13.77
CA PHE A 13 16.88 -62.47 -12.86
C PHE A 13 17.86 -61.30 -12.61
N LEU A 14 18.14 -60.53 -13.67
CA LEU A 14 18.52 -59.13 -13.47
C LEU A 14 17.21 -58.36 -13.26
N SER A 15 16.60 -58.52 -12.09
CA SER A 15 15.49 -57.65 -11.65
C SER A 15 16.07 -56.27 -11.41
N ILE A 16 16.17 -55.51 -12.50
CA ILE A 16 16.24 -54.06 -12.48
C ILE A 16 15.02 -53.60 -11.69
N LEU A 17 15.23 -53.25 -10.42
CA LEU A 17 14.34 -52.40 -9.64
C LEU A 17 14.39 -51.01 -10.27
N LEU A 18 13.77 -50.88 -11.45
CA LEU A 18 13.21 -49.62 -11.92
C LEU A 18 12.06 -49.34 -10.97
N ILE A 19 12.41 -48.75 -9.82
CA ILE A 19 11.49 -47.92 -9.07
C ILE A 19 11.17 -46.79 -10.04
N PHE A 20 10.16 -47.00 -10.89
CA PHE A 20 9.39 -45.92 -11.44
C PHE A 20 8.80 -45.22 -10.22
N SER A 21 9.55 -44.26 -9.69
CA SER A 21 8.96 -43.15 -8.97
C SER A 21 8.03 -42.50 -10.00
N ILE A 22 6.79 -42.99 -10.06
CA ILE A 22 5.68 -42.26 -10.63
C ILE A 22 5.59 -41.03 -9.75
N VAL A 23 6.32 -39.99 -10.11
CA VAL A 23 6.08 -38.65 -9.61
C VAL A 23 4.76 -38.28 -10.26
N ALA A 24 3.65 -38.73 -9.66
CA ALA A 24 2.33 -38.24 -9.97
C ALA A 24 2.41 -36.73 -9.74
N LYS A 25 2.56 -35.97 -10.82
CA LYS A 25 2.51 -34.52 -10.74
C LYS A 25 1.16 -34.20 -10.11
N ALA A 26 1.20 -33.56 -8.95
CA ALA A 26 -0.02 -33.14 -8.28
C ALA A 26 -0.76 -32.17 -9.21
N THR A 27 -1.88 -32.64 -9.75
CA THR A 27 -2.78 -31.88 -10.64
C THR A 27 -4.04 -31.53 -9.88
N VAL A 28 -4.67 -30.41 -10.24
CA VAL A 28 -5.97 -30.06 -9.69
C VAL A 28 -7.01 -31.04 -10.22
N PRO A 29 -7.80 -31.71 -9.35
CA PRO A 29 -8.89 -32.58 -9.80
C PRO A 29 -9.88 -31.81 -10.67
N ALA A 30 -10.41 -32.42 -11.72
CA ALA A 30 -11.35 -31.75 -12.64
C ALA A 30 -12.55 -31.11 -11.90
N SER A 31 -13.05 -31.77 -10.85
CA SER A 31 -14.14 -31.27 -9.99
C SER A 31 -13.82 -30.00 -9.20
N LYS A 32 -12.54 -29.63 -9.09
CA LYS A 32 -12.05 -28.41 -8.42
C LYS A 32 -11.58 -27.34 -9.39
N THR A 33 -11.62 -27.60 -10.70
CA THR A 33 -11.33 -26.60 -11.74
C THR A 33 -12.57 -25.75 -12.02
N PHE A 34 -12.37 -24.54 -12.55
CA PHE A 34 -13.48 -23.67 -12.94
C PHE A 34 -13.07 -22.65 -14.01
N LYS A 35 -14.08 -22.12 -14.70
CA LYS A 35 -13.99 -20.94 -15.57
C LYS A 35 -15.18 -20.03 -15.29
N ILE A 36 -14.93 -18.87 -14.70
CA ILE A 36 -15.95 -17.88 -14.34
C ILE A 36 -15.85 -16.73 -15.33
N ILE A 37 -16.94 -16.43 -16.02
CA ILE A 37 -17.02 -15.33 -16.98
C ILE A 37 -17.60 -14.09 -16.30
N ASN A 38 -16.93 -12.95 -16.44
CA ASN A 38 -17.38 -11.65 -15.98
C ASN A 38 -18.47 -11.12 -16.94
N GLN A 39 -19.71 -11.54 -16.71
CA GLN A 39 -20.86 -11.14 -17.52
C GLN A 39 -22.15 -11.06 -16.69
N GLY A 40 -23.18 -10.41 -17.23
CA GLY A 40 -24.52 -10.34 -16.64
C GLY A 40 -24.74 -9.13 -15.74
N SER A 41 -25.86 -9.12 -15.01
CA SER A 41 -26.23 -8.01 -14.14
C SER A 41 -25.29 -7.90 -12.93
N PHE A 42 -25.12 -6.67 -12.43
CA PHE A 42 -24.42 -6.44 -11.17
C PHE A 42 -25.18 -7.05 -10.00
N SER A 43 -24.44 -7.49 -8.97
CA SER A 43 -25.02 -8.23 -7.84
C SER A 43 -25.97 -7.38 -6.97
N ASP A 44 -25.81 -6.06 -6.94
CA ASP A 44 -26.60 -5.17 -6.05
C ASP A 44 -26.90 -3.81 -6.70
N ALA A 45 -27.76 -3.80 -7.72
CA ALA A 45 -28.15 -2.57 -8.42
C ALA A 45 -29.04 -1.59 -7.58
N PHE A 46 -29.45 -1.97 -6.37
CA PHE A 46 -30.56 -1.31 -5.64
C PHE A 46 -30.19 -0.58 -4.35
N TYR A 47 -28.96 -0.69 -3.82
CA TYR A 47 -28.61 -0.12 -2.51
C TYR A 47 -27.28 0.63 -2.53
N ALA A 48 -27.14 1.61 -1.63
CA ALA A 48 -26.13 2.66 -1.45
C ALA A 48 -24.76 2.46 -2.11
N PRO A 49 -24.05 3.54 -2.49
CA PRO A 49 -22.75 3.39 -3.12
C PRO A 49 -21.79 2.60 -2.23
N ASN A 50 -21.35 1.45 -2.76
CA ASN A 50 -20.25 0.67 -2.21
C ASN A 50 -18.99 1.54 -2.10
N GLU A 51 -17.96 1.04 -1.42
CA GLU A 51 -16.66 1.72 -1.43
C GLU A 51 -16.24 2.07 -2.89
N TYR A 52 -15.98 3.36 -3.11
CA TYR A 52 -15.66 3.97 -4.41
C TYR A 52 -16.81 4.09 -5.43
N ASN A 53 -18.07 4.00 -4.99
CA ASN A 53 -19.25 3.92 -5.87
C ASN A 53 -19.14 2.75 -6.88
N ALA A 54 -18.42 1.67 -6.51
CA ALA A 54 -18.14 0.58 -7.42
C ALA A 54 -19.37 -0.32 -7.64
N TRP A 55 -19.59 -0.74 -8.89
CA TRP A 55 -20.44 -1.89 -9.18
C TRP A 55 -19.63 -3.17 -9.15
N TYR A 56 -20.30 -4.30 -8.93
CA TYR A 56 -19.60 -5.57 -8.79
C TYR A 56 -20.43 -6.80 -9.15
N ARG A 57 -19.73 -7.90 -9.40
CA ARG A 57 -20.25 -9.24 -9.64
C ARG A 57 -19.50 -10.24 -8.77
N THR A 58 -20.21 -11.06 -8.02
CA THR A 58 -19.59 -12.12 -7.23
C THR A 58 -19.10 -13.28 -8.11
N THR A 59 -17.96 -13.87 -7.75
CA THR A 59 -17.44 -15.10 -8.37
C THR A 59 -18.01 -16.37 -7.70
N GLY A 60 -18.67 -16.23 -6.55
CA GLY A 60 -19.09 -17.35 -5.70
C GLY A 60 -17.98 -17.88 -4.77
N ILE A 61 -16.72 -17.51 -4.99
CA ILE A 61 -15.60 -17.85 -4.08
C ILE A 61 -15.67 -16.95 -2.86
N ARG A 62 -16.03 -17.52 -1.70
CA ARG A 62 -16.29 -16.78 -0.46
C ARG A 62 -15.85 -17.55 0.79
N ALA A 63 -15.47 -16.79 1.82
CA ALA A 63 -15.33 -17.25 3.20
C ALA A 63 -15.68 -16.06 4.08
N LEU A 64 -16.88 -16.07 4.67
CA LEU A 64 -17.43 -14.88 5.34
C LEU A 64 -16.43 -14.31 6.37
N PRO A 65 -16.26 -12.98 6.41
CA PRO A 65 -17.00 -11.94 5.68
C PRO A 65 -16.41 -11.58 4.29
N PHE A 66 -15.54 -12.41 3.72
CA PHE A 66 -14.83 -12.14 2.48
C PHE A 66 -15.47 -12.78 1.26
N SER A 67 -15.45 -12.06 0.14
CA SER A 67 -15.91 -12.56 -1.17
C SER A 67 -15.02 -12.05 -2.29
N LEU A 68 -14.66 -12.92 -3.22
CA LEU A 68 -13.94 -12.55 -4.43
C LEU A 68 -14.95 -12.08 -5.49
N CYS A 69 -14.70 -10.92 -6.09
CA CYS A 69 -15.61 -10.26 -7.00
C CYS A 69 -14.87 -9.63 -8.19
N PHE A 70 -15.55 -9.49 -9.31
CA PHE A 70 -15.21 -8.46 -10.30
C PHE A 70 -15.87 -7.16 -9.88
N TYR A 71 -15.16 -6.04 -9.90
CA TYR A 71 -15.73 -4.73 -9.62
C TYR A 71 -15.19 -3.67 -10.57
N ASN A 72 -15.93 -2.59 -10.74
CA ASN A 72 -15.52 -1.48 -11.56
C ASN A 72 -15.94 -0.13 -10.97
N THR A 73 -15.00 0.81 -10.93
CA THR A 73 -15.22 2.23 -10.62
C THR A 73 -15.38 3.06 -11.89
N THR A 74 -14.99 2.49 -13.04
CA THR A 74 -15.14 3.07 -14.38
C THR A 74 -15.92 2.08 -15.25
N PRO A 75 -16.91 2.53 -16.06
CA PRO A 75 -17.68 1.64 -16.92
C PRO A 75 -16.79 0.73 -17.78
N ASN A 76 -17.12 -0.56 -17.83
CA ASN A 76 -16.42 -1.60 -18.62
C ASN A 76 -14.93 -1.84 -18.28
N ALA A 77 -14.44 -1.33 -17.14
CA ALA A 77 -13.07 -1.51 -16.68
C ALA A 77 -13.04 -2.24 -15.33
N PHE A 78 -12.91 -3.57 -15.37
CA PHE A 78 -13.08 -4.43 -14.21
C PHE A 78 -11.76 -4.82 -13.54
N THR A 79 -11.77 -4.80 -12.22
CA THR A 79 -10.72 -5.35 -11.36
C THR A 79 -11.27 -6.58 -10.64
N LEU A 80 -10.49 -7.65 -10.61
CA LEU A 80 -10.73 -8.79 -9.74
C LEU A 80 -10.20 -8.45 -8.35
N GLY A 81 -11.07 -8.40 -7.36
CA GLY A 81 -10.72 -7.99 -6.01
C GLY A 81 -11.47 -8.76 -4.93
N LEU A 82 -10.94 -8.67 -3.71
CA LEU A 82 -11.55 -9.24 -2.51
C LEU A 82 -12.27 -8.13 -1.74
N ARG A 83 -13.56 -8.32 -1.47
CA ARG A 83 -14.30 -7.46 -0.54
C ARG A 83 -14.39 -8.08 0.85
N MET A 84 -14.57 -7.22 1.85
CA MET A 84 -14.79 -7.55 3.25
C MET A 84 -16.07 -6.89 3.77
N ALA A 85 -16.71 -7.55 4.73
CA ALA A 85 -18.03 -7.28 5.30
C ALA A 85 -19.20 -7.88 4.50
N ARG A 86 -20.23 -8.22 5.26
CA ARG A 86 -21.49 -8.76 4.75
C ARG A 86 -22.42 -7.60 4.41
N GLN A 87 -23.22 -7.78 3.38
CA GLN A 87 -24.43 -7.00 3.16
C GLN A 87 -25.60 -7.75 3.85
N PRO A 88 -26.25 -7.17 4.87
CA PRO A 88 -27.52 -7.67 5.38
C PRO A 88 -28.58 -7.62 4.27
N SER A 89 -29.58 -8.48 4.36
CA SER A 89 -30.72 -8.51 3.42
C SER A 89 -31.49 -7.19 3.37
N ASP A 90 -31.45 -6.42 4.46
CA ASP A 90 -32.40 -5.32 4.68
C ASP A 90 -31.72 -3.95 4.91
N ASN A 91 -30.39 -3.86 4.80
CA ASN A 91 -29.66 -2.59 4.97
C ASN A 91 -28.37 -2.54 4.13
N PRO A 92 -28.01 -1.40 3.49
CA PRO A 92 -26.74 -1.28 2.78
C PRO A 92 -25.59 -1.17 3.78
N ILE A 93 -24.98 -2.30 4.16
CA ILE A 93 -23.63 -2.25 4.70
C ILE A 93 -22.68 -2.08 3.52
N ASN A 94 -22.03 -0.92 3.44
CA ASN A 94 -20.96 -0.67 2.48
C ASN A 94 -19.80 -1.64 2.77
N PHE A 95 -19.54 -2.62 1.92
CA PHE A 95 -18.33 -3.43 2.04
C PHE A 95 -17.10 -2.61 1.61
N ARG A 96 -15.91 -3.13 1.91
CA ARG A 96 -14.63 -2.51 1.52
C ARG A 96 -13.75 -3.47 0.72
N TRP A 97 -13.03 -2.94 -0.28
CA TRP A 97 -12.11 -3.66 -1.15
C TRP A 97 -10.74 -3.82 -0.48
N VAL A 98 -10.38 -5.02 -0.07
CA VAL A 98 -9.18 -5.26 0.76
C VAL A 98 -8.02 -5.88 -0.01
N TRP A 99 -8.22 -6.24 -1.27
CA TRP A 99 -7.17 -6.77 -2.15
C TRP A 99 -7.58 -6.70 -3.62
N ASP A 100 -6.62 -6.47 -4.53
CA ASP A 100 -6.82 -6.46 -5.99
C ASP A 100 -5.77 -7.32 -6.70
N ALA A 101 -6.19 -8.11 -7.69
CA ALA A 101 -5.30 -8.93 -8.51
C ALA A 101 -4.62 -8.12 -9.63
N ASN A 102 -5.42 -7.50 -10.49
CA ASN A 102 -5.00 -6.84 -11.74
C ASN A 102 -5.03 -5.30 -11.63
N ARG A 103 -4.53 -4.80 -10.50
CA ARG A 103 -4.51 -3.37 -10.20
C ARG A 103 -3.79 -2.57 -11.30
N GLY A 104 -4.44 -1.51 -11.79
CA GLY A 104 -3.93 -0.68 -12.91
C GLY A 104 -3.96 -1.34 -14.29
N LYS A 105 -4.51 -2.55 -14.40
CA LYS A 105 -4.71 -3.28 -15.66
C LYS A 105 -6.11 -3.88 -15.70
N PRO A 106 -7.16 -3.04 -15.77
CA PRO A 106 -8.54 -3.52 -15.76
C PRO A 106 -8.82 -4.39 -16.99
N VAL A 107 -9.73 -5.33 -16.84
CA VAL A 107 -10.23 -6.19 -17.93
C VAL A 107 -11.59 -5.73 -18.43
N GLY A 108 -11.95 -6.10 -19.65
CA GLY A 108 -13.26 -5.81 -20.22
C GLY A 108 -14.39 -6.74 -19.77
N GLU A 109 -15.57 -6.51 -20.36
CA GLU A 109 -16.70 -7.45 -20.28
C GLU A 109 -16.32 -8.81 -20.89
N ASN A 110 -16.90 -9.89 -20.39
CA ASN A 110 -16.63 -11.27 -20.80
C ASN A 110 -15.19 -11.76 -20.52
N ALA A 111 -14.42 -11.03 -19.72
CA ALA A 111 -13.17 -11.53 -19.15
C ALA A 111 -13.42 -12.81 -18.33
N ALA A 112 -12.40 -13.67 -18.23
CA ALA A 112 -12.52 -14.97 -17.60
C ALA A 112 -11.51 -15.16 -16.46
N LEU A 113 -12.00 -15.57 -15.29
CA LEU A 113 -11.16 -16.13 -14.22
C LEU A 113 -11.18 -17.65 -14.33
N THR A 114 -10.03 -18.25 -14.62
CA THR A 114 -9.88 -19.69 -14.87
C THR A 114 -8.92 -20.30 -13.87
N PHE A 115 -9.30 -21.44 -13.28
CA PHE A 115 -8.42 -22.28 -12.48
C PHE A 115 -8.35 -23.67 -13.13
N GLY A 116 -7.21 -23.95 -13.77
CA GLY A 116 -7.02 -25.13 -14.60
C GLY A 116 -6.44 -26.34 -13.87
N THR A 117 -6.36 -27.48 -14.58
CA THR A 117 -5.75 -28.72 -14.08
C THR A 117 -4.25 -28.58 -13.78
N ASP A 118 -3.59 -27.62 -14.44
CA ASP A 118 -2.19 -27.24 -14.20
C ASP A 118 -1.99 -26.50 -12.87
N GLY A 119 -3.05 -26.10 -12.19
CA GLY A 119 -2.97 -25.44 -10.90
C GLY A 119 -2.65 -23.95 -10.96
N ASN A 120 -2.84 -23.31 -12.12
CA ASN A 120 -2.68 -21.86 -12.27
C ASN A 120 -4.02 -21.15 -12.20
N LEU A 121 -4.08 -20.05 -11.42
CA LEU A 121 -5.23 -19.15 -11.42
C LEU A 121 -4.94 -18.00 -12.37
N VAL A 122 -5.76 -17.85 -13.41
CA VAL A 122 -5.52 -16.95 -14.54
C VAL A 122 -6.71 -16.04 -14.74
N LEU A 123 -6.46 -14.74 -14.85
CA LEU A 123 -7.41 -13.75 -15.32
C LEU A 123 -7.04 -13.33 -16.75
N SER A 124 -7.96 -13.51 -17.68
CA SER A 124 -7.78 -13.16 -19.09
C SER A 124 -8.91 -12.30 -19.63
N GLU A 125 -8.61 -11.50 -20.65
CA GLU A 125 -9.61 -10.84 -21.49
C GLU A 125 -10.52 -11.84 -22.21
N ALA A 126 -11.63 -11.36 -22.76
CA ALA A 126 -12.58 -12.16 -23.55
C ALA A 126 -11.90 -12.90 -24.73
N LYS A 127 -10.88 -12.29 -25.33
CA LYS A 127 -10.08 -12.87 -26.43
C LYS A 127 -8.97 -13.83 -25.96
N GLY A 128 -8.88 -14.11 -24.66
CA GLY A 128 -7.91 -15.03 -24.08
C GLY A 128 -6.54 -14.41 -23.73
N GLN A 129 -6.34 -13.10 -23.92
CA GLN A 129 -5.11 -12.44 -23.48
C GLN A 129 -5.02 -12.47 -21.96
N ILE A 130 -3.94 -13.04 -21.42
CA ILE A 130 -3.70 -13.09 -19.97
C ILE A 130 -3.32 -11.70 -19.46
N VAL A 131 -4.05 -11.21 -18.46
CA VAL A 131 -3.80 -9.92 -17.81
C VAL A 131 -3.15 -10.09 -16.44
N TRP A 132 -3.52 -11.14 -15.71
CA TRP A 132 -2.94 -11.50 -14.42
C TRP A 132 -2.96 -13.01 -14.20
N GLN A 133 -1.99 -13.54 -13.47
CA GLN A 133 -1.96 -14.95 -13.07
C GLN A 133 -1.05 -15.18 -11.85
N THR A 134 -1.26 -16.29 -11.15
CA THR A 134 -0.45 -16.67 -9.97
C THR A 134 0.90 -17.27 -10.32
N GLY A 135 1.10 -17.71 -11.56
CA GLY A 135 2.35 -18.31 -12.03
C GLY A 135 2.63 -19.66 -11.37
N THR A 136 1.58 -20.41 -11.07
CA THR A 136 1.63 -21.69 -10.34
C THR A 136 1.46 -22.93 -11.23
N SER A 137 1.41 -22.76 -12.56
CA SER A 137 1.33 -23.86 -13.52
C SER A 137 2.35 -24.96 -13.22
N ASN A 138 1.84 -26.18 -13.03
CA ASN A 138 2.59 -27.40 -12.73
C ASN A 138 3.48 -27.34 -11.47
N LYS A 139 3.20 -26.44 -10.52
CA LYS A 139 3.93 -26.33 -9.24
C LYS A 139 3.33 -27.17 -8.10
N GLY A 140 2.53 -28.19 -8.44
CA GLY A 140 1.98 -29.15 -7.48
C GLY A 140 0.73 -28.67 -6.72
N VAL A 141 0.04 -27.65 -7.23
CA VAL A 141 -1.23 -27.17 -6.67
C VAL A 141 -2.31 -28.22 -6.87
N VAL A 142 -3.10 -28.49 -5.84
CA VAL A 142 -4.26 -29.40 -5.88
C VAL A 142 -5.59 -28.72 -5.57
N GLY A 143 -5.55 -27.46 -5.15
CA GLY A 143 -6.76 -26.72 -4.78
C GLY A 143 -6.51 -25.25 -4.50
N LEU A 144 -7.62 -24.50 -4.51
CA LEU A 144 -7.74 -23.10 -4.15
C LEU A 144 -8.69 -22.97 -2.96
N ARG A 145 -8.39 -22.09 -2.00
CA ARG A 145 -9.26 -21.82 -0.85
C ARG A 145 -9.15 -20.35 -0.44
N LEU A 146 -10.28 -19.71 -0.14
CA LEU A 146 -10.32 -18.45 0.59
C LEU A 146 -10.45 -18.76 2.08
N LEU A 147 -9.54 -18.25 2.90
CA LEU A 147 -9.55 -18.44 4.36
C LEU A 147 -10.46 -17.40 5.04
N SER A 148 -10.88 -17.69 6.28
CA SER A 148 -11.71 -16.78 7.09
C SER A 148 -11.02 -15.48 7.49
N ASN A 149 -9.69 -15.39 7.35
CA ASN A 149 -8.93 -14.14 7.52
C ASN A 149 -8.72 -13.38 6.20
N GLY A 150 -9.37 -13.81 5.11
CA GLY A 150 -9.27 -13.19 3.79
C GLY A 150 -8.06 -13.60 2.95
N ASN A 151 -7.22 -14.52 3.43
CA ASN A 151 -6.11 -15.03 2.64
C ASN A 151 -6.61 -15.98 1.54
N LEU A 152 -6.40 -15.64 0.27
CA LEU A 152 -6.67 -16.51 -0.87
C LEU A 152 -5.44 -17.37 -1.14
N VAL A 153 -5.55 -18.68 -0.99
CA VAL A 153 -4.42 -19.61 -1.07
C VAL A 153 -4.60 -20.66 -2.16
N LEU A 154 -3.50 -20.98 -2.83
CA LEU A 154 -3.32 -22.17 -3.66
C LEU A 154 -2.41 -23.13 -2.89
N HIS A 155 -2.84 -24.37 -2.70
CA HIS A 155 -2.15 -25.30 -1.81
C HIS A 155 -1.85 -26.65 -2.47
N ASP A 156 -0.82 -27.33 -1.96
CA ASP A 156 -0.46 -28.70 -2.35
C ASP A 156 -1.26 -29.76 -1.57
N ASN A 157 -0.96 -31.04 -1.81
CA ASN A 157 -1.63 -32.17 -1.16
C ASN A 157 -1.29 -32.32 0.34
N ARG A 158 -0.26 -31.63 0.83
CA ARG A 158 0.11 -31.56 2.25
C ARG A 158 -0.49 -30.32 2.93
N GLY A 159 -1.26 -29.51 2.20
CA GLY A 159 -1.84 -28.26 2.67
C GLY A 159 -0.85 -27.09 2.74
N LYS A 160 0.38 -27.25 2.24
CA LYS A 160 1.35 -26.15 2.17
C LYS A 160 0.92 -25.16 1.10
N PHE A 161 1.04 -23.87 1.39
CA PHE A 161 0.75 -22.82 0.43
C PHE A 161 1.83 -22.77 -0.65
N VAL A 162 1.40 -22.95 -1.90
CA VAL A 162 2.22 -22.75 -3.10
C VAL A 162 2.18 -21.28 -3.52
N TRP A 163 1.03 -20.63 -3.32
CA TRP A 163 0.83 -19.19 -3.51
C TRP A 163 -0.23 -18.70 -2.52
N GLN A 164 -0.12 -17.43 -2.09
CA GLN A 164 -1.11 -16.79 -1.24
C GLN A 164 -1.22 -15.29 -1.52
N SER A 165 -2.43 -14.72 -1.42
CA SER A 165 -2.64 -13.28 -1.62
C SER A 165 -1.91 -12.43 -0.57
N PHE A 166 -1.65 -12.99 0.61
CA PHE A 166 -0.95 -12.29 1.68
C PHE A 166 0.50 -11.90 1.33
N ASP A 167 1.16 -12.61 0.40
CA ASP A 167 2.50 -12.25 -0.10
C ASP A 167 2.44 -11.19 -1.24
N HIS A 168 1.25 -10.78 -1.65
CA HIS A 168 0.99 -9.78 -2.70
C HIS A 168 -0.01 -8.70 -2.23
N PRO A 169 0.29 -7.94 -1.17
CA PRO A 169 -0.58 -6.86 -0.71
C PRO A 169 -0.73 -5.76 -1.77
N THR A 170 -1.78 -4.95 -1.63
CA THR A 170 -2.06 -3.79 -2.48
C THR A 170 -1.91 -2.49 -1.70
N ASP A 171 -2.99 -1.87 -1.27
CA ASP A 171 -3.00 -0.72 -0.35
C ASP A 171 -3.30 -1.12 1.10
N THR A 172 -3.63 -2.40 1.33
CA THR A 172 -4.24 -2.91 2.56
C THR A 172 -3.45 -4.09 3.16
N LEU A 173 -3.38 -4.17 4.49
CA LEU A 173 -3.03 -5.35 5.29
C LEU A 173 -4.23 -5.84 6.08
N LEU A 174 -4.58 -7.11 5.90
CA LEU A 174 -5.54 -7.80 6.76
C LEU A 174 -4.87 -8.28 8.05
N VAL A 175 -5.66 -8.55 9.09
CA VAL A 175 -5.16 -9.15 10.33
C VAL A 175 -4.43 -10.48 10.02
N GLY A 176 -3.21 -10.61 10.55
CA GLY A 176 -2.31 -11.73 10.32
C GLY A 176 -1.44 -11.60 9.06
N GLN A 177 -1.65 -10.58 8.23
CA GLN A 177 -0.78 -10.25 7.09
C GLN A 177 0.40 -9.37 7.55
N GLY A 178 1.52 -9.46 6.84
CA GLY A 178 2.71 -8.70 7.22
C GLY A 178 3.64 -8.27 6.08
N LEU A 179 4.53 -7.35 6.41
CA LEU A 179 5.59 -6.84 5.56
C LEU A 179 6.94 -7.49 5.92
N ARG A 180 7.84 -7.60 4.93
CA ARG A 180 9.20 -8.15 5.08
C ARG A 180 10.24 -7.18 4.47
N PRO A 181 11.42 -7.01 5.08
CA PRO A 181 12.52 -6.22 4.54
C PRO A 181 12.88 -6.68 3.14
N SER A 182 12.84 -5.77 2.18
CA SER A 182 13.19 -6.07 0.77
C SER A 182 12.37 -7.22 0.16
N GLY A 183 11.22 -7.56 0.75
CA GLY A 183 10.29 -8.57 0.23
C GLY A 183 9.31 -7.99 -0.80
N PRO A 184 8.49 -8.83 -1.44
CA PRO A 184 7.42 -8.37 -2.33
C PRO A 184 6.33 -7.58 -1.58
N THR A 185 6.31 -7.67 -0.24
CA THR A 185 5.27 -7.08 0.60
C THR A 185 5.57 -5.62 0.92
N ARG A 186 4.94 -4.72 0.16
CA ARG A 186 4.81 -3.28 0.43
C ARG A 186 3.36 -2.86 0.21
N LEU A 187 2.91 -1.80 0.88
CA LEU A 187 1.65 -1.18 0.51
C LEU A 187 1.90 -0.01 -0.42
N VAL A 188 1.03 0.17 -1.40
CA VAL A 188 1.03 1.32 -2.31
C VAL A 188 -0.39 1.88 -2.36
N SER A 189 -0.56 3.17 -2.07
CA SER A 189 -1.88 3.82 -2.07
C SER A 189 -2.54 3.77 -3.44
N ARG A 190 -3.85 4.01 -3.53
CA ARG A 190 -4.51 4.34 -4.80
C ARG A 190 -4.11 5.72 -5.30
N VAL A 191 -4.30 5.96 -6.61
CA VAL A 191 -4.20 7.32 -7.17
C VAL A 191 -5.35 8.18 -6.65
N SER A 192 -6.57 7.63 -6.66
CA SER A 192 -7.77 8.24 -6.11
C SER A 192 -8.83 7.19 -5.82
N ASP A 193 -9.99 7.63 -5.34
CA ASP A 193 -11.16 6.75 -5.17
C ASP A 193 -11.65 6.17 -6.51
N VAL A 194 -11.49 6.91 -7.61
CA VAL A 194 -11.92 6.46 -8.96
C VAL A 194 -10.83 5.64 -9.63
N ASP A 195 -9.58 6.08 -9.56
CA ASP A 195 -8.43 5.43 -10.17
C ASP A 195 -7.72 4.52 -9.15
N GLY A 196 -8.06 3.24 -9.21
CA GLY A 196 -7.49 2.19 -8.39
C GLY A 196 -6.05 1.81 -8.74
N SER A 197 -5.38 2.44 -9.71
CA SER A 197 -3.98 2.15 -10.03
C SER A 197 -3.01 2.52 -8.89
N GLU A 198 -1.72 2.18 -9.05
CA GLU A 198 -0.69 2.48 -8.05
C GLU A 198 -0.48 4.00 -7.93
N GLY A 199 -0.79 4.54 -6.76
CA GLY A 199 -0.63 5.92 -6.37
C GLY A 199 0.76 6.28 -5.87
N PRO A 200 0.94 7.51 -5.39
CA PRO A 200 2.26 8.04 -5.09
C PRO A 200 2.79 7.67 -3.70
N TYR A 201 1.95 7.15 -2.80
CA TYR A 201 2.36 6.84 -1.44
C TYR A 201 2.66 5.36 -1.29
N SER A 202 3.70 5.04 -0.51
CA SER A 202 4.01 3.66 -0.17
C SER A 202 4.40 3.51 1.28
N PHE A 203 4.12 2.33 1.84
CA PHE A 203 4.47 1.92 3.19
C PHE A 203 5.28 0.64 3.15
N VAL A 204 6.49 0.69 3.70
CA VAL A 204 7.49 -0.36 3.57
C VAL A 204 8.14 -0.67 4.91
N LEU A 205 8.40 -1.94 5.14
CA LEU A 205 9.35 -2.36 6.17
C LEU A 205 10.74 -2.43 5.54
N GLU A 206 11.65 -1.60 6.03
CA GLU A 206 13.07 -1.66 5.72
C GLU A 206 13.80 -2.46 6.81
N LYS A 207 15.08 -2.77 6.59
CA LYS A 207 15.89 -3.58 7.53
C LYS A 207 15.97 -3.00 8.95
N LYS A 208 15.72 -1.70 9.11
CA LYS A 208 15.87 -0.97 10.38
C LYS A 208 14.62 -0.19 10.80
N ARG A 209 13.65 0.02 9.92
CA ARG A 209 12.55 0.95 10.18
C ARG A 209 11.33 0.64 9.34
N LEU A 210 10.19 1.11 9.82
CA LEU A 210 8.97 1.20 9.05
C LEU A 210 8.90 2.61 8.46
N ALA A 211 8.78 2.71 7.14
CA ALA A 211 8.90 3.98 6.44
C ALA A 211 7.73 4.22 5.49
N MET A 212 7.33 5.49 5.36
CA MET A 212 6.40 5.94 4.33
C MET A 212 7.09 6.92 3.38
N TYR A 213 6.80 6.71 2.10
CA TYR A 213 7.47 7.39 1.00
C TYR A 213 6.46 8.01 0.05
N LEU A 214 6.75 9.24 -0.39
CA LEU A 214 6.03 9.94 -1.45
C LEU A 214 6.87 9.92 -2.74
N LYS A 215 6.32 9.33 -3.80
CA LYS A 215 6.86 9.42 -5.16
C LYS A 215 6.32 10.67 -5.86
N SER A 216 7.12 11.74 -5.89
CA SER A 216 6.80 12.94 -6.67
C SER A 216 7.00 12.68 -8.16
N LYS A 217 6.22 13.35 -9.01
CA LYS A 217 6.44 13.35 -10.47
C LYS A 217 7.73 14.06 -10.87
N ASN A 218 8.23 14.95 -10.01
CA ASN A 218 9.42 15.75 -10.27
C ASN A 218 10.73 15.04 -9.87
N SER A 219 10.66 13.91 -9.15
CA SER A 219 11.85 13.21 -8.65
C SER A 219 11.83 11.74 -9.06
N LYS A 220 13.00 11.20 -9.43
CA LYS A 220 13.17 9.75 -9.66
C LYS A 220 13.17 8.96 -8.35
N SER A 221 13.64 9.58 -7.27
CA SER A 221 13.74 8.96 -5.95
C SER A 221 12.56 9.40 -5.07
N PRO A 222 11.93 8.46 -4.34
CA PRO A 222 10.85 8.81 -3.43
C PRO A 222 11.37 9.54 -2.19
N SER A 223 10.54 10.43 -1.67
CA SER A 223 10.81 11.24 -0.48
C SER A 223 10.27 10.58 0.78
N LEU A 224 11.12 10.38 1.79
CA LEU A 224 10.70 9.93 3.11
C LEU A 224 9.86 11.04 3.79
N TYR A 225 8.65 10.70 4.23
CA TYR A 225 7.80 11.64 4.98
C TYR A 225 7.27 11.08 6.30
N TYR A 226 7.58 9.83 6.62
CA TYR A 226 7.32 9.26 7.94
C TYR A 226 8.24 8.07 8.19
N THR A 227 8.71 7.95 9.43
CA THR A 227 9.32 6.74 9.96
C THR A 227 8.99 6.58 11.44
N ASN A 228 8.94 5.35 11.93
CA ASN A 228 8.69 5.05 13.36
C ASN A 228 9.89 5.36 14.29
N GLY A 229 10.70 6.37 13.97
CA GLY A 229 11.88 6.84 14.71
C GLY A 229 13.22 6.26 14.24
N GLU A 230 14.33 6.89 14.68
CA GLU A 230 15.73 6.48 14.39
C GLU A 230 16.27 5.43 15.37
N ASN A 231 15.60 5.27 16.53
CA ASN A 231 15.87 4.23 17.52
C ASN A 231 14.72 3.23 17.53
N PRO A 232 14.64 2.32 16.53
CA PRO A 232 13.76 1.16 16.66
C PRO A 232 14.12 0.43 17.97
N PRO A 233 13.18 -0.23 18.65
CA PRO A 233 13.45 -1.03 19.85
C PRO A 233 14.43 -2.20 19.62
N TYR A 234 14.95 -2.33 18.39
CA TYR A 234 15.93 -3.30 17.96
C TYR A 234 17.26 -2.60 17.64
N GLN A 235 18.27 -2.83 18.47
CA GLN A 235 19.65 -2.44 18.13
C GLN A 235 20.16 -3.41 17.04
N GLY A 236 19.99 -3.06 15.76
CA GLY A 236 20.58 -3.82 14.65
C GLY A 236 19.70 -3.90 13.39
N SER A 237 20.33 -4.04 12.23
CA SER A 237 19.62 -4.39 10.99
C SER A 237 19.36 -5.89 10.95
N SER A 238 18.10 -6.31 10.96
CA SER A 238 17.75 -7.73 10.78
C SER A 238 17.14 -7.97 9.39
N PRO A 239 17.76 -8.81 8.54
CA PRO A 239 17.18 -9.19 7.26
C PRO A 239 15.95 -10.09 7.42
N THR A 240 15.76 -10.71 8.60
CA THR A 240 14.65 -11.62 8.91
C THR A 240 13.50 -10.95 9.66
N MET A 241 13.62 -9.64 9.97
CA MET A 241 12.55 -8.86 10.58
C MET A 241 11.25 -9.05 9.80
N THR A 242 10.12 -9.18 10.47
CA THR A 242 8.81 -9.10 9.83
C THR A 242 7.90 -8.24 10.69
N MET A 243 7.01 -7.48 10.05
CA MET A 243 5.97 -6.73 10.75
C MET A 243 4.64 -7.34 10.36
N VAL A 244 3.87 -7.81 11.33
CA VAL A 244 2.53 -8.38 11.13
C VAL A 244 1.51 -7.41 11.73
N PHE A 245 0.46 -7.09 10.98
CA PHE A 245 -0.70 -6.42 11.54
C PHE A 245 -1.50 -7.44 12.35
N ASP A 246 -1.50 -7.29 13.67
CA ASP A 246 -1.95 -8.32 14.61
C ASP A 246 -3.03 -7.78 15.55
N ILE A 247 -3.79 -8.71 16.12
CA ILE A 247 -4.82 -8.44 17.11
C ILE A 247 -4.67 -9.40 18.29
N SER A 248 -4.86 -8.89 19.50
CA SER A 248 -4.98 -9.72 20.69
C SER A 248 -6.05 -9.22 21.66
N PRO A 249 -6.77 -10.11 22.36
CA PRO A 249 -7.58 -9.71 23.50
C PRO A 249 -6.72 -8.98 24.54
N LYS A 250 -7.26 -7.93 25.16
CA LYS A 250 -6.58 -7.20 26.22
C LYS A 250 -6.68 -7.97 27.53
N THR A 251 -5.54 -8.32 28.12
CA THR A 251 -5.50 -8.96 29.44
C THR A 251 -6.23 -8.11 30.49
N GLY A 252 -7.14 -8.71 31.25
CA GLY A 252 -7.89 -8.04 32.32
C GLY A 252 -9.10 -7.20 31.87
N SER A 253 -9.51 -7.29 30.59
CA SER A 253 -10.75 -6.67 30.11
C SER A 253 -11.43 -7.62 29.12
N ALA A 254 -12.64 -8.08 29.45
CA ALA A 254 -13.33 -9.13 28.68
C ALA A 254 -13.64 -8.73 27.23
N ASP A 255 -13.83 -7.43 26.96
CA ASP A 255 -14.35 -6.95 25.68
C ASP A 255 -13.36 -6.05 24.90
N ALA A 256 -12.20 -5.74 25.48
CA ALA A 256 -11.22 -4.89 24.82
C ALA A 256 -10.21 -5.70 24.01
N TYR A 257 -9.87 -5.19 22.84
CA TYR A 257 -8.87 -5.76 21.95
C TYR A 257 -7.75 -4.74 21.70
N GLU A 258 -6.57 -5.24 21.39
CA GLU A 258 -5.41 -4.43 21.03
C GLU A 258 -5.06 -4.68 19.57
N LEU A 259 -5.17 -3.62 18.76
CA LEU A 259 -4.68 -3.61 17.39
C LEU A 259 -3.23 -3.13 17.41
N ARG A 260 -2.32 -3.90 16.82
CA ARG A 260 -0.89 -3.67 16.97
C ARG A 260 -0.09 -4.04 15.73
N TYR A 261 1.07 -3.42 15.58
CA TYR A 261 2.15 -4.02 14.81
C TYR A 261 2.89 -5.00 15.70
N GLN A 262 3.00 -6.25 15.27
CA GLN A 262 3.88 -7.24 15.89
C GLN A 262 5.13 -7.40 15.03
N PHE A 263 6.24 -6.91 15.56
CA PHE A 263 7.56 -7.09 14.96
C PHE A 263 8.16 -8.40 15.45
N ARG A 264 8.60 -9.24 14.52
CA ARG A 264 9.24 -10.52 14.80
C ARG A 264 10.64 -10.51 14.21
N ALA A 265 11.64 -10.57 15.10
CA ALA A 265 13.06 -10.70 14.77
C ALA A 265 13.70 -11.64 15.82
N GLU A 266 14.89 -11.32 16.33
CA GLU A 266 15.50 -12.04 17.45
C GLU A 266 14.71 -11.86 18.75
N SER A 267 14.17 -10.66 18.97
CA SER A 267 13.18 -10.39 20.01
C SER A 267 11.84 -9.98 19.37
N ASN A 268 10.74 -10.36 20.01
CA ASN A 268 9.41 -9.92 19.60
C ASN A 268 9.11 -8.59 20.29
N TRP A 269 8.54 -7.64 19.54
CA TRP A 269 8.08 -6.37 20.07
C TRP A 269 6.75 -6.00 19.44
N THR A 270 5.95 -5.23 20.17
CA THR A 270 4.64 -4.80 19.70
C THR A 270 4.47 -3.30 19.83
N MET A 271 4.01 -2.67 18.75
CA MET A 271 3.54 -1.29 18.76
C MET A 271 2.03 -1.28 18.86
N LEU A 272 1.49 -0.75 19.94
CA LEU A 272 0.05 -0.56 20.07
C LEU A 272 -0.41 0.59 19.16
N LEU A 273 -1.48 0.35 18.40
CA LEU A 273 -2.08 1.33 17.48
C LEU A 273 -3.41 1.84 18.05
N ALA A 274 -4.30 0.91 18.44
CA ALA A 274 -5.62 1.22 18.96
C ALA A 274 -6.09 0.17 19.99
N ARG A 275 -7.07 0.58 20.81
CA ARG A 275 -7.73 -0.27 21.80
C ARG A 275 -9.26 -0.24 21.68
N PRO A 276 -9.83 -0.86 20.62
CA PRO A 276 -11.28 -1.00 20.52
C PRO A 276 -11.87 -1.72 21.73
N LYS A 277 -13.06 -1.31 22.16
CA LYS A 277 -13.80 -1.91 23.28
C LYS A 277 -14.77 -3.02 22.82
N TYR A 278 -14.48 -3.62 21.69
CA TYR A 278 -15.26 -4.71 21.10
C TYR A 278 -14.35 -5.60 20.24
N ASN A 279 -14.88 -6.74 19.80
CA ASN A 279 -14.17 -7.66 18.93
C ASN A 279 -13.81 -7.00 17.59
N SER A 280 -12.53 -6.70 17.41
CA SER A 280 -11.98 -6.03 16.23
C SER A 280 -11.27 -7.00 15.28
N THR A 281 -11.57 -8.30 15.35
CA THR A 281 -10.99 -9.34 14.46
C THR A 281 -11.10 -8.96 12.99
N TYR A 282 -12.23 -8.35 12.62
CA TYR A 282 -12.47 -7.83 11.29
C TYR A 282 -11.93 -6.40 11.15
N SER A 283 -10.62 -6.26 11.30
CA SER A 283 -9.90 -5.01 11.03
C SER A 283 -8.97 -5.17 9.83
N PHE A 284 -8.72 -4.06 9.16
CA PHE A 284 -7.64 -3.97 8.19
C PHE A 284 -6.98 -2.60 8.25
N LEU A 285 -5.70 -2.57 7.94
CA LEU A 285 -4.91 -1.37 7.84
C LEU A 285 -4.76 -0.99 6.39
N ARG A 286 -4.94 0.29 6.03
CA ARG A 286 -4.78 0.77 4.66
C ARG A 286 -3.97 2.05 4.59
N ILE A 287 -3.11 2.16 3.58
CA ILE A 287 -2.56 3.44 3.15
C ILE A 287 -3.50 4.12 2.15
N GLY A 288 -4.06 5.26 2.54
CA GLY A 288 -5.02 6.02 1.73
C GLY A 288 -4.36 6.78 0.58
N SER A 289 -5.15 7.21 -0.40
CA SER A 289 -4.72 8.14 -1.47
C SER A 289 -4.36 9.54 -0.96
N ASP A 290 -4.66 9.84 0.31
CA ASP A 290 -4.21 11.01 1.05
C ASP A 290 -2.80 10.84 1.66
N GLY A 291 -2.25 9.62 1.66
CA GLY A 291 -0.97 9.28 2.26
C GLY A 291 -1.03 9.01 3.75
N ASP A 292 -2.22 8.90 4.34
CA ASP A 292 -2.39 8.49 5.74
C ASP A 292 -2.50 6.97 5.87
N ILE A 293 -2.17 6.45 7.05
CA ILE A 293 -2.47 5.06 7.43
C ILE A 293 -3.68 5.08 8.35
N LYS A 294 -4.72 4.36 7.94
CA LYS A 294 -5.95 4.21 8.71
C LYS A 294 -6.23 2.74 9.01
N ILE A 295 -6.77 2.45 10.19
CA ILE A 295 -7.37 1.15 10.47
C ILE A 295 -8.88 1.29 10.38
N TYR A 296 -9.48 0.42 9.56
CA TYR A 296 -10.92 0.27 9.46
C TYR A 296 -11.33 -1.00 10.17
N THR A 297 -12.26 -0.89 11.11
CA THR A 297 -12.77 -2.03 11.88
C THR A 297 -14.25 -2.21 11.57
N PHE A 298 -14.64 -3.45 11.24
CA PHE A 298 -16.01 -3.85 10.99
C PHE A 298 -16.60 -4.50 12.24
N TYR A 299 -17.65 -3.88 12.78
CA TYR A 299 -18.41 -4.42 13.90
C TYR A 299 -19.63 -5.19 13.39
N ASP A 300 -19.55 -6.53 13.44
CA ASP A 300 -20.53 -7.45 12.85
C ASP A 300 -21.84 -7.58 13.64
N LYS A 301 -21.99 -6.85 14.76
CA LYS A 301 -23.18 -6.90 15.64
C LYS A 301 -24.15 -5.74 15.43
N VAL A 302 -23.85 -4.82 14.51
CA VAL A 302 -24.73 -3.69 14.19
C VAL A 302 -25.08 -3.70 12.72
N ASP A 303 -26.31 -3.29 12.43
CA ASP A 303 -26.83 -3.25 11.06
C ASP A 303 -26.60 -1.91 10.36
N TRP A 304 -26.22 -0.86 11.11
CA TRP A 304 -25.91 0.47 10.60
C TRP A 304 -24.63 1.02 11.23
N GLY A 305 -23.85 1.79 10.46
CA GLY A 305 -22.61 2.39 10.97
C GLY A 305 -21.56 1.35 11.39
N ALA A 306 -21.60 0.15 10.79
CA ALA A 306 -20.76 -0.97 11.18
C ALA A 306 -19.25 -0.78 10.94
N TRP A 307 -18.86 0.24 10.18
CA TRP A 307 -17.46 0.59 9.95
C TRP A 307 -17.03 1.76 10.81
N GLU A 308 -15.94 1.56 11.54
CA GLU A 308 -15.26 2.60 12.32
C GLU A 308 -13.83 2.80 11.78
N VAL A 309 -13.36 4.05 11.77
CA VAL A 309 -11.93 4.34 11.63
C VAL A 309 -11.33 4.34 13.04
N THR A 310 -10.79 3.20 13.47
CA THR A 310 -10.30 3.01 14.86
C THR A 310 -8.92 3.61 15.11
N TYR A 311 -8.20 3.94 14.03
CA TYR A 311 -6.88 4.55 14.09
C TYR A 311 -6.61 5.36 12.83
N SER A 312 -5.96 6.50 12.99
CA SER A 312 -5.33 7.28 11.92
C SER A 312 -3.95 7.70 12.41
N LEU A 313 -2.91 7.49 11.59
CA LEU A 313 -1.53 7.76 11.98
C LEU A 313 -1.29 9.26 12.21
N PHE A 314 -1.87 10.10 11.34
CA PHE A 314 -1.74 11.56 11.46
C PHE A 314 -2.96 12.23 12.11
N GLY A 315 -4.01 11.47 12.42
CA GLY A 315 -5.25 11.96 13.02
C GLY A 315 -5.08 12.37 14.48
N THR A 316 -6.03 13.16 14.97
CA THR A 316 -6.03 13.69 16.35
C THR A 316 -6.55 12.72 17.40
N GLU A 317 -7.11 11.58 16.97
CA GLU A 317 -7.73 10.57 17.82
C GLU A 317 -6.91 9.28 17.81
N GLY A 318 -6.73 8.67 18.98
CA GLY A 318 -5.98 7.42 19.13
C GLY A 318 -5.09 7.38 20.37
N VAL A 319 -4.25 6.34 20.46
CA VAL A 319 -3.30 6.17 21.58
C VAL A 319 -2.18 7.22 21.55
N VAL A 320 -1.82 7.67 20.34
CA VAL A 320 -0.85 8.75 20.12
C VAL A 320 -1.53 9.78 19.22
N ALA A 321 -1.75 11.00 19.72
CA ALA A 321 -2.31 12.08 18.92
C ALA A 321 -1.32 12.47 17.81
N GLY A 322 -1.75 12.32 16.56
CA GLY A 322 -0.99 12.70 15.38
C GLY A 322 -1.10 14.19 15.06
N ASN A 323 -0.46 14.58 13.96
CA ASN A 323 -0.50 15.92 13.41
C ASN A 323 -0.78 15.83 11.91
N GLU A 324 -1.98 16.22 11.49
CA GLU A 324 -2.42 16.16 10.10
C GLU A 324 -1.62 17.11 9.20
N CYS A 325 -0.99 18.16 9.76
CA CYS A 325 -0.11 19.04 8.99
C CYS A 325 1.16 18.32 8.49
N LYS A 326 1.50 17.15 9.07
CA LYS A 326 2.61 16.30 8.60
C LYS A 326 2.24 15.46 7.37
N LEU A 327 0.96 15.44 6.96
CA LEU A 327 0.57 14.81 5.69
C LEU A 327 1.04 15.64 4.49
N PRO A 328 1.64 15.01 3.46
CA PRO A 328 2.21 15.72 2.33
C PRO A 328 1.24 16.65 1.59
N LYS A 329 -0.06 16.31 1.56
CA LYS A 329 -1.08 17.06 0.80
C LYS A 329 -2.32 17.46 1.61
N LYS A 330 -2.24 17.50 2.95
CA LYS A 330 -3.34 17.99 3.81
C LYS A 330 -3.92 19.32 3.33
N CYS A 331 -3.06 20.27 2.94
CA CYS A 331 -3.49 21.59 2.45
C CYS A 331 -3.30 21.78 0.94
N GLY A 332 -3.37 20.69 0.18
CA GLY A 332 -3.25 20.69 -1.27
C GLY A 332 -1.80 20.73 -1.76
N SER A 333 -1.58 21.35 -2.91
CA SER A 333 -0.27 21.38 -3.58
C SER A 333 0.68 22.48 -3.08
N LEU A 334 0.13 23.49 -2.40
CA LEU A 334 0.86 24.55 -1.71
C LEU A 334 -0.06 25.21 -0.67
N GLY A 335 0.10 24.87 0.61
CA GLY A 335 -0.75 25.43 1.67
C GLY A 335 -0.07 25.42 3.03
N LEU A 336 -0.31 26.46 3.82
CA LEU A 336 0.15 26.58 5.20
C LEU A 336 -0.87 25.91 6.13
N CYS A 337 -0.38 24.98 6.93
CA CYS A 337 -1.16 24.28 7.94
C CYS A 337 -0.75 24.72 9.34
N ASP A 338 -1.74 25.02 10.18
CA ASP A 338 -1.58 25.39 11.58
C ASP A 338 -2.65 24.66 12.39
N LYS A 339 -2.25 23.96 13.45
CA LYS A 339 -3.16 23.19 14.33
C LYS A 339 -4.16 22.31 13.54
N ASN A 340 -3.65 21.54 12.57
CA ASN A 340 -4.43 20.66 11.68
C ASN A 340 -5.41 21.37 10.74
N GLN A 341 -5.35 22.71 10.64
CA GLN A 341 -6.19 23.51 9.76
C GLN A 341 -5.37 24.17 8.65
N CYS A 342 -5.95 24.22 7.46
CA CYS A 342 -5.36 24.93 6.33
C CYS A 342 -5.70 26.42 6.43
N VAL A 343 -4.71 27.23 6.80
CA VAL A 343 -4.94 28.63 7.20
C VAL A 343 -4.58 29.63 6.12
N ALA A 344 -3.60 29.32 5.26
CA ALA A 344 -3.15 30.26 4.24
C ALA A 344 -2.50 29.60 3.03
N CYS A 345 -2.30 30.39 1.98
CA CYS A 345 -1.57 30.04 0.78
C CYS A 345 -0.40 31.01 0.60
N PRO A 346 0.85 30.50 0.61
CA PRO A 346 2.03 31.31 0.35
C PRO A 346 2.03 31.91 -1.07
N ARG A 347 2.17 33.24 -1.16
CA ARG A 347 2.30 33.98 -2.43
C ARG A 347 3.52 34.93 -2.36
N PRO A 348 4.02 35.43 -3.50
CA PRO A 348 5.10 36.42 -3.51
C PRO A 348 4.78 37.71 -2.72
N LYS A 349 3.50 38.11 -2.67
CA LYS A 349 3.02 39.29 -1.93
C LYS A 349 2.54 38.97 -0.51
N GLY A 350 2.98 37.85 0.07
CA GLY A 350 2.60 37.40 1.41
C GLY A 350 1.57 36.27 1.43
N LEU A 351 0.85 36.15 2.53
CA LEU A 351 -0.13 35.07 2.73
C LEU A 351 -1.52 35.51 2.26
N LYS A 352 -2.19 34.66 1.46
CA LYS A 352 -3.62 34.78 1.15
C LYS A 352 -4.39 33.72 1.93
N GLY A 353 -5.66 33.96 2.27
CA GLY A 353 -6.52 32.93 2.85
C GLY A 353 -6.53 31.63 2.03
N TRP A 354 -6.65 30.50 2.73
CA TRP A 354 -6.57 29.19 2.08
C TRP A 354 -7.76 28.92 1.15
N SER A 355 -7.50 28.17 0.07
CA SER A 355 -8.52 27.58 -0.79
C SER A 355 -7.96 26.35 -1.50
N GLU A 356 -8.82 25.48 -2.03
CA GLU A 356 -8.41 24.32 -2.83
C GLU A 356 -7.61 24.70 -4.09
N SER A 357 -7.80 25.93 -4.59
CA SER A 357 -7.07 26.47 -5.75
C SER A 357 -5.61 26.85 -5.47
N CYS A 358 -5.14 26.64 -4.23
CA CYS A 358 -3.79 26.99 -3.87
C CYS A 358 -2.76 26.09 -4.53
N ALA A 359 -2.00 26.72 -5.40
CA ALA A 359 -1.10 26.07 -6.32
C ALA A 359 0.26 26.78 -6.35
N PRO A 360 1.36 26.02 -6.52
CA PRO A 360 2.68 26.54 -6.79
C PRO A 360 2.71 27.52 -7.97
N PRO A 361 3.68 28.46 -8.00
CA PRO A 361 3.97 29.23 -9.20
C PRO A 361 4.28 28.30 -10.38
N LYS A 362 3.76 28.62 -11.56
CA LYS A 362 4.13 27.92 -12.79
C LYS A 362 5.56 28.32 -13.17
N LEU A 363 6.49 27.37 -13.07
CA LEU A 363 7.87 27.58 -13.51
C LEU A 363 7.93 27.48 -15.05
N GLY A 364 8.76 28.32 -15.66
CA GLY A 364 9.03 28.30 -17.10
C GLY A 364 9.98 27.16 -17.50
N HIS A 365 10.54 27.22 -18.71
CA HIS A 365 11.51 26.24 -19.18
C HIS A 365 12.72 26.15 -18.24
N CYS A 366 13.08 24.91 -17.90
CA CYS A 366 14.20 24.59 -17.03
C CYS A 366 15.06 23.52 -17.68
N LYS A 367 16.39 23.66 -17.58
CA LYS A 367 17.37 22.65 -18.03
C LYS A 367 18.29 22.25 -16.89
N ASN A 368 18.37 20.95 -16.62
CA ASN A 368 19.26 20.42 -15.59
C ASN A 368 20.73 20.66 -15.94
N GLY A 369 21.52 21.07 -14.94
CA GLY A 369 22.96 21.32 -15.08
C GLY A 369 23.32 22.72 -15.61
N GLU A 370 22.36 23.48 -16.14
CA GLU A 370 22.56 24.87 -16.57
C GLU A 370 22.13 25.85 -15.46
N PRO A 371 22.72 27.06 -15.37
CA PRO A 371 22.25 28.11 -14.47
C PRO A 371 20.85 28.59 -14.88
N ASN A 372 19.80 28.00 -14.30
CA ASN A 372 18.45 28.50 -14.50
C ASN A 372 18.21 29.77 -13.67
N ASN A 373 17.65 30.78 -14.32
CA ASN A 373 17.49 32.10 -13.71
C ASN A 373 16.10 32.24 -13.07
N PHE A 374 15.94 31.68 -11.87
CA PHE A 374 14.72 31.81 -11.06
C PHE A 374 14.89 32.84 -9.95
N ASP A 375 13.78 33.46 -9.57
CA ASP A 375 13.67 34.26 -8.35
C ASP A 375 13.07 33.41 -7.21
N TYR A 376 13.10 33.96 -6.00
CA TYR A 376 12.57 33.31 -4.81
C TYR A 376 11.79 34.31 -3.97
N TYR A 377 10.64 33.87 -3.44
CA TYR A 377 9.96 34.61 -2.36
C TYR A 377 10.07 33.84 -1.04
N LYS A 378 10.25 34.60 0.04
CA LYS A 378 10.49 34.11 1.40
C LYS A 378 9.17 33.90 2.14
N VAL A 379 9.06 32.78 2.85
CA VAL A 379 8.00 32.50 3.82
C VAL A 379 8.69 32.12 5.14
N ALA A 380 8.50 32.90 6.19
CA ALA A 380 9.12 32.66 7.49
C ALA A 380 8.19 31.86 8.43
N GLY A 381 8.78 31.20 9.42
CA GLY A 381 8.04 30.42 10.42
C GLY A 381 7.40 29.16 9.84
N VAL A 382 8.07 28.51 8.88
CA VAL A 382 7.55 27.31 8.21
C VAL A 382 8.58 26.21 8.05
N GLU A 383 8.12 24.97 8.17
CA GLU A 383 8.87 23.75 7.85
C GLU A 383 8.15 22.92 6.79
N HIS A 384 8.90 22.04 6.13
CA HIS A 384 8.34 21.10 5.18
C HIS A 384 7.74 19.90 5.93
N PHE A 385 6.78 19.20 5.33
CA PHE A 385 6.24 17.96 5.92
C PHE A 385 7.30 16.86 6.12
N MET A 386 8.43 16.93 5.41
CA MET A 386 9.55 15.99 5.55
C MET A 386 10.60 16.42 6.60
N SER A 387 10.52 17.63 7.16
CA SER A 387 11.62 18.21 7.95
C SER A 387 11.93 17.42 9.22
N ASP A 388 10.98 16.63 9.75
CA ASP A 388 11.19 15.77 10.92
C ASP A 388 12.07 14.55 10.62
N TYR A 389 12.21 14.19 9.33
CA TYR A 389 12.87 12.96 8.89
C TYR A 389 14.03 13.22 7.92
N ASN A 390 14.20 14.47 7.50
CA ASN A 390 15.28 14.92 6.65
C ASN A 390 15.58 16.39 6.97
N GLU A 391 16.64 16.62 7.74
CA GLU A 391 17.08 17.97 8.11
C GLU A 391 17.71 18.74 6.94
N GLY A 392 18.05 18.04 5.85
CA GLY A 392 18.80 18.60 4.74
C GLY A 392 20.31 18.63 4.95
N GLU A 393 21.01 19.16 3.95
CA GLU A 393 22.47 19.24 3.94
C GLU A 393 22.96 20.49 4.66
N GLY A 394 24.09 20.40 5.34
CA GLY A 394 24.75 21.58 5.89
C GLY A 394 25.68 21.25 7.06
N PRO A 395 26.44 22.24 7.54
CA PRO A 395 26.24 23.68 7.30
C PRO A 395 26.54 24.17 5.86
N ILE A 396 25.68 25.00 5.29
CA ILE A 396 25.84 25.59 3.94
C ILE A 396 25.19 26.97 3.86
N SER A 397 25.81 27.94 3.18
CA SER A 397 25.22 29.28 3.03
C SER A 397 23.96 29.26 2.15
N LEU A 398 23.02 30.17 2.42
CA LEU A 398 21.79 30.30 1.64
C LEU A 398 22.04 30.50 0.14
N ASN A 399 23.04 31.30 -0.24
CA ASN A 399 23.36 31.54 -1.65
C ASN A 399 23.82 30.25 -2.34
N LYS A 400 24.69 29.46 -1.69
CA LYS A 400 25.15 28.18 -2.23
C LYS A 400 24.01 27.15 -2.30
N CYS A 401 23.08 27.19 -1.35
CA CYS A 401 21.86 26.38 -1.38
C CYS A 401 20.94 26.75 -2.56
N LYS A 402 20.74 28.06 -2.82
CA LYS A 402 20.02 28.57 -4.01
C LYS A 402 20.69 28.16 -5.31
N GLU A 403 22.01 28.27 -5.40
CA GLU A 403 22.77 27.80 -6.57
C GLU A 403 22.56 26.31 -6.82
N LYS A 404 22.63 25.47 -5.78
CA LYS A 404 22.32 24.04 -5.89
C LYS A 404 20.91 23.82 -6.43
N CYS A 405 19.91 24.47 -5.83
CA CYS A 405 18.52 24.34 -6.27
C CYS A 405 18.32 24.80 -7.72
N ASN A 406 18.99 25.87 -8.17
CA ASN A 406 18.87 26.39 -9.53
C ASN A 406 19.46 25.46 -10.60
N ARG A 407 20.38 24.57 -10.25
CA ARG A 407 20.94 23.56 -11.17
C ARG A 407 19.99 22.40 -11.44
N TYR A 408 19.01 22.17 -10.57
CA TYR A 408 18.12 21.02 -10.60
C TYR A 408 16.65 21.48 -10.77
N CYS A 409 16.05 21.10 -11.89
CA CYS A 409 14.68 21.42 -12.26
C CYS A 409 13.66 20.74 -11.35
N GLU A 410 14.04 19.60 -10.77
CA GLU A 410 13.26 18.95 -9.74
C GLU A 410 13.10 19.82 -8.49
N CYS A 411 14.07 20.68 -8.15
CA CYS A 411 14.00 21.50 -6.95
C CYS A 411 12.96 22.61 -7.12
N LEU A 412 11.86 22.56 -6.36
CA LEU A 412 10.80 23.58 -6.40
C LEU A 412 10.96 24.65 -5.32
N ALA A 413 11.60 24.32 -4.21
CA ALA A 413 11.91 25.23 -3.14
C ALA A 413 13.07 24.75 -2.28
N ILE A 414 13.51 25.66 -1.42
CA ILE A 414 14.44 25.39 -0.34
C ILE A 414 13.70 25.62 0.97
N PHE A 415 13.82 24.67 1.90
CA PHE A 415 13.57 24.91 3.31
C PHE A 415 14.91 25.06 4.02
N TYR A 416 15.10 26.19 4.67
CA TYR A 416 16.38 26.59 5.26
C TYR A 416 16.19 26.91 6.73
N LYS A 417 17.03 26.31 7.57
CA LYS A 417 17.11 26.59 9.00
C LYS A 417 18.27 27.54 9.23
N GLU A 418 18.00 28.84 9.42
CA GLU A 418 19.03 29.88 9.45
C GLU A 418 20.02 29.67 10.61
N GLU A 419 19.55 29.17 11.75
CA GLU A 419 20.34 28.93 12.96
C GLU A 419 21.39 27.82 12.82
N SER A 420 21.09 26.79 12.02
CA SER A 420 21.98 25.63 11.79
C SER A 420 22.61 25.63 10.40
N SER A 421 22.23 26.59 9.55
CA SER A 421 22.60 26.65 8.13
C SER A 421 22.33 25.34 7.39
N LYS A 422 21.21 24.68 7.72
CA LYS A 422 20.75 23.46 7.04
C LYS A 422 19.86 23.81 5.87
N CYS A 423 20.08 23.13 4.74
CA CYS A 423 19.47 23.36 3.44
C CYS A 423 18.78 22.08 2.97
N LEU A 424 17.45 22.11 2.95
CA LEU A 424 16.62 21.05 2.40
C LEU A 424 16.05 21.49 1.05
N LEU A 425 16.50 20.81 -0.02
CA LEU A 425 15.97 20.96 -1.37
C LEU A 425 14.75 20.05 -1.52
N VAL A 426 13.62 20.57 -2.00
CA VAL A 426 12.38 19.78 -2.08
C VAL A 426 11.86 19.65 -3.52
N PRO A 427 11.49 18.43 -3.97
CA PRO A 427 10.89 18.21 -5.28
C PRO A 427 9.37 18.38 -5.35
N GLU A 428 8.74 18.52 -4.19
CA GLU A 428 7.31 18.75 -4.00
C GLU A 428 7.16 19.85 -2.93
N LEU A 429 6.16 20.71 -3.07
CA LEU A 429 5.86 21.75 -2.07
C LEU A 429 4.87 21.24 -1.01
N GLY A 430 3.68 20.85 -1.43
CA GLY A 430 2.67 20.24 -0.56
C GLY A 430 2.28 21.12 0.64
N THR A 431 2.05 20.46 1.77
CA THR A 431 1.73 21.11 3.05
C THR A 431 2.96 21.70 3.73
N PHE A 432 2.86 22.95 4.16
CA PHE A 432 3.86 23.61 4.99
C PHE A 432 3.37 23.61 6.44
N ASN A 433 4.22 23.17 7.36
CA ASN A 433 3.94 23.22 8.79
C ASN A 433 4.29 24.60 9.32
N LYS A 434 3.33 25.30 9.94
CA LYS A 434 3.64 26.51 10.69
C LYS A 434 4.41 26.16 11.96
N VAL A 435 5.52 26.85 12.20
CA VAL A 435 6.33 26.73 13.40
C VAL A 435 6.52 28.09 14.06
N SER A 436 6.78 28.10 15.37
CA SER A 436 7.04 29.34 16.11
C SER A 436 8.37 29.98 15.71
N ASN A 437 9.37 29.16 15.39
CA ASN A 437 10.70 29.63 15.07
C ASN A 437 10.76 30.33 13.70
N GLN A 438 10.95 31.65 13.71
CA GLN A 438 10.97 32.48 12.50
C GLN A 438 12.24 32.28 11.65
N SER A 439 13.30 31.68 12.21
CA SER A 439 14.52 31.33 11.48
C SER A 439 14.35 30.09 10.57
N HIS A 440 13.23 29.37 10.67
CA HIS A 440 12.86 28.31 9.75
C HIS A 440 12.08 28.92 8.59
N VAL A 441 12.66 28.82 7.39
CA VAL A 441 12.24 29.64 6.26
C VAL A 441 12.12 28.81 4.99
N ALA A 442 11.03 28.98 4.25
CA ALA A 442 10.92 28.48 2.89
C ALA A 442 11.27 29.59 1.88
N TYR A 443 12.08 29.24 0.88
CA TYR A 443 12.33 30.04 -0.32
C TYR A 443 11.73 29.29 -1.52
N ILE A 444 10.58 29.75 -2.00
CA ILE A 444 9.85 29.09 -3.10
C ILE A 444 10.30 29.67 -4.43
N LYS A 445 10.65 28.81 -5.40
CA LYS A 445 11.02 29.26 -6.75
C LYS A 445 9.85 29.95 -7.43
N THR A 446 10.16 31.02 -8.16
CA THR A 446 9.23 31.74 -9.02
C THR A 446 9.95 32.22 -10.29
N PRO A 447 9.24 32.40 -11.42
CA PRO A 447 9.83 33.04 -12.59
C PRO A 447 10.27 34.48 -12.29
N LYS A 448 11.34 34.93 -12.94
CA LYS A 448 11.86 36.32 -12.87
C LYS A 448 10.88 37.39 -13.36
N TYR A 449 9.88 37.01 -14.15
CA TYR A 449 8.93 37.92 -14.79
C TYR A 449 7.56 37.95 -14.12
N ALA A 450 7.50 37.94 -12.79
CA ALA A 450 6.29 38.34 -12.08
C ALA A 450 6.18 39.87 -11.91
N LYS A 451 6.52 40.64 -12.96
CA LYS A 451 5.93 41.98 -13.14
C LYS A 451 4.54 41.76 -13.72
N VAL A 452 3.58 41.45 -12.85
CA VAL A 452 2.17 41.39 -13.23
C VAL A 452 1.77 42.80 -13.69
N ALA A 453 1.27 42.88 -14.93
CA ALA A 453 0.66 44.07 -15.50
C ALA A 453 -0.39 44.64 -14.53
N ILE A 454 -0.41 45.97 -14.43
CA ILE A 454 -1.27 46.77 -13.56
C ILE A 454 -2.75 46.47 -13.83
#